data_AF-A0A7Z8QE82-F1
#
_entry.id   AF-A0A7Z8QE82-F1
#
_cell.length_a   1.000
_cell.length_b   1.000
_cell.length_c   1.000
_cell.angle_alpha   90.00
_cell.angle_beta   90.00
_cell.angle_gamma   90.00
#
_symmetry.space_group_name_H-M   'P 1'
#
loop_
_entity.id
_entity.type
_entity.pdbx_description
1 polymer ?
#
loop_
_entity_poly.entity_id
_entity_poly.type
_entity_poly.pdbx_seq_one_letter_code
_entity_poly.pdbx_strand_id
1 'polypeptide(L)'
;MSSEGESDRGTLMIVVGDCPAEQIEQLLELFYGTEGTLIVISSDLSHFHDYATAQRLDRETSDKIERLDYLHLNYDSACGRVPVSGLLSLAQKKSLQIETIDLRNSGDTAGDKSRVVGYGAYVIN
;
A
#
# COMPACT_ATOMS: atom_id res chain seq x y z
N MET A 1 20.91 25.20 27.93
CA MET A 1 20.93 23.90 27.23
C MET A 1 19.61 23.22 27.56
N SER A 2 18.60 23.48 26.73
CA SER A 2 17.31 22.77 26.79
C SER A 2 17.54 21.37 26.23
N SER A 3 17.31 20.36 27.06
CA SER A 3 17.22 18.97 26.64
C SER A 3 16.12 18.86 25.59
N GLU A 4 16.48 18.52 24.36
CA GLU A 4 15.52 18.11 23.34
C GLU A 4 14.76 16.90 23.90
N GLY A 5 13.48 17.12 24.21
CA GLY A 5 12.60 16.07 24.69
C GLY A 5 12.47 15.00 23.62
N GLU A 6 12.77 13.76 24.00
CA GLU A 6 12.46 12.57 23.22
C GLU A 6 10.97 12.65 22.84
N SER A 7 10.69 12.87 21.56
CA SER A 7 9.32 13.03 21.07
C SER A 7 8.63 11.68 21.23
N ASP A 8 7.69 11.60 22.16
CA ASP A 8 6.89 10.40 22.39
C ASP A 8 6.15 10.02 21.08
N ARG A 9 6.55 8.91 20.47
CA ARG A 9 5.98 8.39 19.23
C ARG A 9 5.11 7.18 19.55
N GLY A 10 3.80 7.37 19.49
CA GLY A 10 2.83 6.28 19.60
C GLY A 10 2.63 5.54 18.27
N THR A 11 2.22 4.27 18.33
CA THR A 11 1.77 3.50 17.17
C THR A 11 0.35 3.01 17.41
N LEU A 12 -0.57 3.29 16.47
CA LEU A 12 -1.91 2.73 16.46
C LEU A 12 -1.95 1.59 15.43
N MET A 13 -2.22 0.37 15.88
CA MET A 13 -2.36 -0.79 15.02
C MET A 13 -3.82 -1.03 14.67
N ILE A 14 -4.13 -1.10 13.38
CA ILE A 14 -5.49 -1.36 12.88
C ILE A 14 -5.45 -2.65 12.05
N VAL A 15 -6.26 -3.63 12.45
CA VAL A 15 -6.44 -4.86 11.69
C VAL A 15 -7.69 -4.72 10.83
N VAL A 16 -7.51 -4.87 9.52
CA VAL A 16 -8.58 -4.69 8.53
C VAL A 16 -9.05 -6.05 8.03
N GLY A 17 -10.35 -6.31 8.20
CA GLY A 17 -11.04 -7.46 7.61
C GLY A 17 -11.69 -7.10 6.27
N ASP A 18 -12.62 -7.93 5.81
CA ASP A 18 -13.39 -7.61 4.59
C ASP A 18 -14.42 -6.52 4.88
N CYS A 19 -14.28 -5.38 4.20
CA CYS A 19 -15.21 -4.28 4.26
C CYS A 19 -15.14 -3.41 2.99
N PRO A 20 -16.15 -2.56 2.74
CA PRO A 20 -16.13 -1.61 1.63
C PRO A 20 -14.98 -0.60 1.78
N ALA A 21 -14.43 -0.17 0.65
CA ALA A 21 -13.33 0.80 0.59
C ALA A 21 -13.70 2.12 1.31
N GLU A 22 -14.97 2.51 1.26
CA GLU A 22 -15.51 3.73 1.86
C GLU A 22 -15.38 3.72 3.40
N GLN A 23 -15.43 2.55 4.05
CA GLN A 23 -15.23 2.48 5.50
C GLN A 23 -13.78 2.74 5.88
N ILE A 24 -12.83 2.22 5.08
CA ILE A 24 -11.42 2.49 5.27
C ILE A 24 -11.10 3.94 4.91
N GLU A 25 -11.68 4.49 3.84
CA GLU A 25 -11.54 5.91 3.50
C GLU A 25 -11.92 6.79 4.69
N GLN A 26 -13.11 6.58 5.26
CA GLN A 26 -13.60 7.34 6.41
C GLN A 26 -12.68 7.22 7.62
N LEU A 27 -12.11 6.04 7.86
CA LEU A 27 -11.14 5.82 8.92
C LEU A 27 -9.83 6.60 8.69
N LEU A 28 -9.27 6.52 7.47
CA LEU A 28 -8.03 7.20 7.11
C LEU A 28 -8.20 8.73 7.13
N GLU A 29 -9.37 9.22 6.74
CA GLU A 29 -9.75 10.63 6.78
C GLU A 29 -9.64 11.21 8.22
N LEU A 30 -9.87 10.42 9.27
CA LEU A 30 -9.72 10.86 10.66
C LEU A 30 -8.29 11.27 11.03
N PHE A 31 -7.30 10.67 10.36
CA PHE A 31 -5.87 10.89 10.64
C PHE A 31 -5.20 11.77 9.59
N TYR A 32 -5.79 11.86 8.39
CA TYR A 32 -5.24 12.63 7.28
C TYR A 32 -5.04 14.12 7.65
N GLY A 33 -3.84 14.64 7.38
CA GLY A 33 -3.48 16.03 7.67
C GLY A 33 -3.21 16.34 9.15
N THR A 34 -3.24 15.32 10.03
CA THR A 34 -2.84 15.49 11.44
C THR A 34 -1.33 15.64 11.52
N GLU A 35 -0.87 16.77 12.09
CA GLU A 35 0.56 17.04 12.24
C GLU A 35 1.26 15.92 13.02
N GLY A 36 2.43 15.49 12.54
CA GLY A 36 3.19 14.41 13.16
C GLY A 36 2.64 12.99 12.95
N THR A 37 1.56 12.82 12.16
CA THR A 37 0.98 11.50 11.86
C THR A 37 1.45 10.97 10.50
N LEU A 38 1.94 9.73 10.48
CA LEU A 38 2.22 8.98 9.26
C LEU A 38 1.27 7.79 9.16
N ILE A 39 0.59 7.67 8.02
CA ILE A 39 -0.26 6.53 7.69
C ILE A 39 0.59 5.52 6.91
N VAL A 40 0.65 4.28 7.40
CA VAL A 40 1.35 3.18 6.71
C VAL A 40 0.36 2.07 6.43
N ILE A 41 0.28 1.66 5.16
CA ILE A 41 -0.50 0.49 4.74
C ILE A 41 0.49 -0.61 4.35
N SER A 42 0.39 -1.74 5.05
CA SER A 42 1.27 -2.89 4.82
C SER A 42 0.59 -3.89 3.90
N SER A 43 1.25 -4.23 2.79
CA SER A 43 0.77 -5.25 1.84
C SER A 43 1.92 -5.77 0.97
N ASP A 44 1.89 -7.07 0.67
CA ASP A 44 2.57 -7.66 -0.48
C ASP A 44 1.65 -7.58 -1.73
N LEU A 45 2.22 -7.79 -2.91
CA LEU A 45 1.50 -7.82 -4.20
C LEU A 45 1.15 -9.28 -4.59
N SER A 46 1.65 -9.76 -5.73
CA SER A 46 1.38 -11.11 -6.22
C SER A 46 2.09 -12.18 -5.37
N HIS A 47 1.51 -13.38 -5.29
CA HIS A 47 2.05 -14.50 -4.52
C HIS A 47 2.22 -15.76 -5.37
N PHE A 48 3.38 -16.39 -5.21
CA PHE A 48 3.66 -17.75 -5.67
C PHE A 48 3.53 -17.98 -7.18
N HIS A 49 3.77 -16.95 -7.98
CA HIS A 49 3.92 -17.04 -9.42
C HIS A 49 5.38 -17.22 -9.82
N ASP A 50 5.62 -17.69 -11.05
CA ASP A 50 6.94 -17.59 -11.65
C ASP A 50 7.33 -16.10 -11.83
N TYR A 51 8.64 -15.85 -11.91
CA TYR A 51 9.19 -14.50 -11.97
C TYR A 51 8.60 -13.61 -13.07
N ALA A 52 8.37 -14.13 -14.28
CA ALA A 52 7.85 -13.34 -15.38
C ALA A 52 6.36 -13.01 -15.19
N THR A 53 5.59 -13.99 -14.70
CA THR A 53 4.18 -13.78 -14.35
C THR A 53 4.03 -12.78 -13.21
N ALA A 54 4.84 -12.88 -12.16
CA ALA A 54 4.83 -11.95 -11.04
C ALA A 54 5.13 -10.51 -11.49
N GLN A 55 6.19 -10.29 -12.28
CA GLN A 55 6.52 -8.97 -12.80
C GLN A 55 5.36 -8.31 -13.58
N ARG A 56 4.64 -9.10 -14.39
CA ARG A 56 3.49 -8.60 -15.15
C ARG A 56 2.34 -8.22 -14.21
N LEU A 57 1.97 -9.11 -13.28
CA LEU A 57 0.87 -8.88 -12.35
C LEU A 57 1.16 -7.72 -11.40
N ASP A 58 2.38 -7.65 -10.86
CA ASP A 58 2.80 -6.59 -9.95
C ASP A 58 2.78 -5.22 -10.65
N ARG A 59 3.19 -5.18 -11.94
CA ARG A 59 3.10 -3.95 -12.75
C ARG A 59 1.66 -3.55 -13.05
N GLU A 60 0.80 -4.51 -13.40
CA GLU A 60 -0.64 -4.25 -13.59
C GLU A 60 -1.30 -3.72 -12.30
N THR A 61 -0.90 -4.22 -11.13
CA THR A 61 -1.37 -3.72 -9.83
C THR A 61 -0.84 -2.32 -9.55
N SER A 62 0.46 -2.09 -9.78
CA SER A 62 1.11 -0.78 -9.60
C SER A 62 0.45 0.29 -10.49
N ASP A 63 0.16 -0.02 -11.76
CA ASP A 63 -0.54 0.89 -12.68
C ASP A 63 -1.94 1.27 -12.17
N LYS A 64 -2.67 0.33 -11.53
CA LYS A 64 -3.99 0.62 -10.92
C LYS A 64 -3.85 1.50 -9.69
N ILE A 65 -2.84 1.27 -8.86
CA ILE A 65 -2.55 2.09 -7.68
C ILE A 65 -2.27 3.53 -8.09
N GLU A 66 -1.39 3.75 -9.08
CA GLU A 66 -1.06 5.09 -9.58
C GLU A 66 -2.26 5.80 -10.23
N ARG A 67 -3.18 5.04 -10.84
CA ARG A 67 -4.42 5.57 -11.45
C ARG A 67 -5.57 5.72 -10.46
N LEU A 68 -5.37 5.39 -9.18
CA LEU A 68 -6.40 5.39 -8.14
C LEU A 68 -7.60 4.47 -8.49
N ASP A 69 -7.34 3.40 -9.24
CA ASP A 69 -8.37 2.47 -9.74
C ASP A 69 -8.70 1.37 -8.73
N TYR A 70 -9.25 1.78 -7.59
CA TYR A 70 -9.49 0.90 -6.45
C TYR A 70 -10.59 -0.15 -6.66
N LEU A 71 -11.47 0.07 -7.64
CA LEU A 71 -12.57 -0.85 -7.99
C LEU A 71 -12.08 -2.11 -8.71
N HIS A 72 -10.89 -2.06 -9.31
CA HIS A 72 -10.31 -3.17 -10.08
C HIS A 72 -9.12 -3.84 -9.39
N LEU A 73 -8.92 -3.57 -8.09
CA LEU A 73 -8.02 -4.34 -7.22
C LEU A 73 -8.74 -5.61 -6.72
N ASN A 74 -8.27 -6.76 -7.16
CA ASN A 74 -8.80 -8.06 -6.76
C ASN A 74 -7.92 -8.72 -5.68
N TYR A 75 -8.32 -9.90 -5.20
CA TYR A 75 -7.58 -10.64 -4.17
C TYR A 75 -6.18 -11.08 -4.61
N ASP A 76 -5.93 -11.21 -5.91
CA ASP A 76 -4.62 -11.57 -6.45
C ASP A 76 -3.71 -10.33 -6.65
N SER A 77 -4.26 -9.12 -6.53
CA SER A 77 -3.52 -7.87 -6.74
C SER A 77 -2.60 -7.58 -5.54
N ALA A 78 -3.13 -7.72 -4.32
CA ALA A 78 -2.44 -7.40 -3.08
C ALA A 78 -3.11 -8.08 -1.87
N CYS A 79 -2.34 -8.62 -0.93
CA CYS A 79 -2.92 -9.25 0.28
C CYS A 79 -3.66 -8.23 1.16
N GLY A 80 -3.19 -6.98 1.16
CA GLY A 80 -3.81 -5.82 1.80
C GLY A 80 -4.72 -5.03 0.86
N ARG A 81 -5.40 -5.67 -0.11
CA ARG A 81 -6.27 -4.95 -1.05
C ARG A 81 -7.29 -4.03 -0.38
N VAL A 82 -7.85 -4.42 0.77
CA VAL A 82 -8.92 -3.66 1.44
C VAL A 82 -8.40 -2.32 1.98
N PRO A 83 -7.33 -2.28 2.81
CA PRO A 83 -6.76 -1.01 3.22
C PRO A 83 -6.20 -0.19 2.04
N VAL A 84 -5.59 -0.85 1.04
CA VAL A 84 -5.13 -0.15 -0.19
C VAL A 84 -6.30 0.50 -0.93
N SER A 85 -7.41 -0.21 -1.16
CA SER A 85 -8.58 0.35 -1.85
C SER A 85 -9.15 1.58 -1.13
N GLY A 86 -9.20 1.56 0.21
CA GLY A 86 -9.65 2.74 0.98
C GLY A 86 -8.70 3.93 0.88
N LEU A 87 -7.39 3.69 0.83
CA LEU A 87 -6.39 4.73 0.60
C LEU A 87 -6.53 5.37 -0.77
N LEU A 88 -6.72 4.55 -1.81
CA LEU A 88 -6.94 5.03 -3.17
C LEU A 88 -8.24 5.83 -3.29
N SER A 89 -9.31 5.40 -2.61
CA SER A 89 -10.57 6.14 -2.52
C SER A 89 -10.35 7.52 -1.87
N LEU A 90 -9.63 7.57 -0.75
CA LEU A 90 -9.27 8.82 -0.08
C LEU A 90 -8.42 9.73 -0.98
N ALA A 91 -7.40 9.17 -1.63
CA ALA A 91 -6.53 9.90 -2.55
C ALA A 91 -7.34 10.51 -3.70
N GLN A 92 -8.28 9.75 -4.28
CA GLN A 92 -9.15 10.26 -5.34
C GLN A 92 -10.03 11.42 -4.85
N LYS A 93 -10.67 11.25 -3.68
CA LYS A 93 -11.51 12.29 -3.05
C LYS A 93 -10.73 13.57 -2.73
N LYS A 94 -9.48 13.44 -2.32
CA LYS A 94 -8.59 14.56 -1.97
C LYS A 94 -7.75 15.07 -3.15
N SER A 95 -7.92 14.49 -4.35
CA SER A 95 -7.13 14.81 -5.55
C SER A 95 -5.62 14.67 -5.35
N LEU A 96 -5.21 13.69 -4.55
CA LEU A 96 -3.80 13.35 -4.27
C LEU A 96 -3.23 12.49 -5.39
N GLN A 97 -1.91 12.45 -5.47
CA GLN A 97 -1.19 11.60 -6.43
C GLN A 97 -0.42 10.52 -5.68
N ILE A 98 -0.29 9.36 -6.32
CA ILE A 98 0.52 8.26 -5.79
C ILE A 98 1.70 8.02 -6.73
N GLU A 99 2.89 7.94 -6.15
CA GLU A 99 4.13 7.70 -6.86
C GLU A 99 4.73 6.36 -6.42
N THR A 100 5.07 5.51 -7.39
CA THR A 100 5.83 4.27 -7.13
C THR A 100 7.30 4.60 -6.94
N ILE A 101 7.85 4.22 -5.78
CA ILE A 101 9.26 4.38 -5.43
C ILE A 101 10.10 3.18 -5.90
N ASP A 102 9.60 1.97 -5.69
CA ASP A 102 10.25 0.73 -6.14
C ASP A 102 9.22 -0.37 -6.37
N LEU A 103 9.52 -1.27 -7.30
CA LEU A 103 8.71 -2.44 -7.61
C LEU A 103 9.63 -3.63 -7.90
N ARG A 104 9.59 -4.64 -7.03
CA ARG A 104 10.48 -5.80 -7.05
C ARG A 104 9.74 -7.06 -6.62
N ASN A 105 10.41 -8.19 -6.72
CA ASN A 105 9.95 -9.43 -6.10
C ASN A 105 11.10 -10.17 -5.40
N SER A 106 10.76 -11.22 -4.65
CA SER A 106 11.73 -12.03 -3.90
C SER A 106 12.83 -12.65 -4.78
N GLY A 107 12.57 -12.85 -6.07
CA GLY A 107 13.54 -13.35 -7.06
C GLY A 107 14.55 -12.31 -7.56
N ASP A 108 14.39 -11.03 -7.20
CA ASP A 108 15.40 -9.98 -7.45
C ASP A 108 16.56 -10.01 -6.43
N THR A 109 16.45 -10.88 -5.43
CA THR A 109 17.53 -11.23 -4.50
C THR A 109 18.21 -12.55 -4.94
N ALA A 110 18.85 -13.30 -4.03
CA ALA A 110 19.43 -14.61 -4.33
C ALA A 110 18.39 -15.77 -4.38
N GLY A 111 17.10 -15.45 -4.57
CA GLY A 111 15.98 -16.38 -4.41
C GLY A 111 15.66 -17.24 -5.64
N ASP A 112 14.83 -18.27 -5.40
CA ASP A 112 14.22 -19.09 -6.46
C ASP A 112 13.23 -18.27 -7.29
N LYS A 113 13.36 -18.34 -8.63
CA LYS A 113 12.50 -17.64 -9.59
C LYS A 113 11.27 -18.43 -10.02
N SER A 114 11.12 -19.67 -9.56
CA SER A 114 9.96 -20.51 -9.87
C SER A 114 8.71 -20.09 -9.10
N ARG A 115 8.88 -19.43 -7.95
CA ARG A 115 7.78 -19.08 -7.05
C ARG A 115 8.15 -17.89 -6.17
N VAL A 116 7.78 -16.68 -6.60
CA VAL A 116 8.18 -15.42 -5.95
C VAL A 116 7.00 -14.69 -5.29
N VAL A 117 7.31 -13.71 -4.45
CA VAL A 117 6.35 -12.75 -3.87
C VAL A 117 6.71 -11.35 -4.35
N GLY A 118 5.70 -10.59 -4.81
CA GLY A 118 5.85 -9.21 -5.29
C GLY A 118 5.80 -8.16 -4.19
N TYR A 119 6.58 -7.10 -4.34
CA TYR A 119 6.73 -5.99 -3.40
C TYR A 119 6.66 -4.66 -4.14
N GLY A 120 5.84 -3.74 -3.65
CA GLY A 120 5.77 -2.36 -4.15
C GLY A 120 5.87 -1.36 -3.02
N ALA A 121 6.66 -0.31 -3.23
CA ALA A 121 6.76 0.83 -2.32
C ALA A 121 6.16 2.06 -2.99
N TYR A 122 5.23 2.72 -2.31
CA TYR A 122 4.48 3.85 -2.84
C TYR A 122 4.45 4.99 -1.83
N VAL A 123 4.41 6.23 -2.32
CA VAL A 123 4.20 7.43 -1.52
C VAL A 123 3.04 8.24 -2.07
N ILE A 124 2.37 8.98 -1.19
CA ILE A 124 1.29 9.90 -1.55
C ILE A 124 1.81 11.33 -1.46
N ASN A 125 1.56 12.11 -2.51
CA ASN A 125 1.91 13.52 -2.64
C ASN A 125 0.66 14.41 -2.61
#